data_AF-A0AB39M467-F1
#
_entry.id   AF-A0AB39M467-F1
#
_cell.length_a   1.000
_cell.length_b   1.000
_cell.length_c   1.000
_cell.angle_alpha   90.00
_cell.angle_beta   90.00
_cell.angle_gamma   90.00
#
_symmetry.space_group_name_H-M   'P 1'
#
loop_
_entity.id
_entity.type
_entity.pdbx_description
1 polymer ?
#
loop_
_entity_poly.entity_id
_entity_poly.type
_entity_poly.pdbx_seq_one_letter_code
_entity_poly.pdbx_strand_id
1 'polypeptide(L)'
;MNPAQIDAYLHRLGIARPPAPTPDALRELQLHHLRTVPFENLSVHLGEEIVLDENRLVDKVVGARRGGFCYELNGAFGALLTALGFEVTPLAARVHGDEGRLGIPYDHLALRVGTADGSVWLADVGFGKHSHHPLAFAERGAQPDPGGTFTLVEVGSDLDVVHDGTPQYRLELRPRELADFVAGAWWHSTSPASHFTQSLVCSRLLEDGGRITLSGRTLTETDEEGARDVRELTTDDEVLEVYRDRFGIELGSVPEVRKRG
;
A
#
# COMPACT_ATOMS: atom_id res chain seq x y z
N MET A 1 7.52 12.97 -12.82
CA MET A 1 6.74 13.95 -12.04
C MET A 1 7.34 15.35 -12.14
N ASN A 2 6.53 16.39 -12.40
CA ASN A 2 6.97 17.80 -12.42
C ASN A 2 6.89 18.45 -11.01
N PRO A 3 7.48 19.65 -10.79
CA PRO A 3 7.48 20.29 -9.48
C PRO A 3 6.08 20.48 -8.86
N ALA A 4 5.08 20.88 -9.64
CA ALA A 4 3.72 21.09 -9.15
C ALA A 4 3.06 19.77 -8.69
N GLN A 5 3.33 18.67 -9.39
CA GLN A 5 2.86 17.34 -8.98
C GLN A 5 3.54 16.87 -7.68
N ILE A 6 4.84 17.15 -7.50
CA ILE A 6 5.58 16.85 -6.26
C ILE A 6 4.93 17.59 -5.09
N ASP A 7 4.74 18.91 -5.24
CA ASP A 7 4.17 19.74 -4.18
C ASP A 7 2.73 19.33 -3.84
N ALA A 8 1.92 18.98 -4.85
CA ALA A 8 0.56 18.48 -4.65
C ALA A 8 0.54 17.14 -3.90
N TYR A 9 1.47 16.22 -4.21
CA TYR A 9 1.57 14.95 -3.51
C TYR A 9 2.03 15.16 -2.06
N LEU A 10 3.07 15.95 -1.81
CA LEU A 10 3.51 16.26 -0.45
C LEU A 10 2.41 16.96 0.37
N HIS A 11 1.63 17.84 -0.27
CA HIS A 11 0.43 18.42 0.34
C HIS A 11 -0.64 17.36 0.66
N ARG A 12 -0.86 16.37 -0.22
CA ARG A 12 -1.77 15.23 0.05
C ARG A 12 -1.34 14.41 1.26
N LEU A 13 -0.02 14.30 1.48
CA LEU A 13 0.60 13.62 2.62
C LEU A 13 0.68 14.50 3.89
N GLY A 14 0.45 15.81 3.76
CA GLY A 14 0.52 16.76 4.86
C GLY A 14 1.94 17.02 5.37
N ILE A 15 2.95 16.90 4.50
CA ILE A 15 4.37 17.09 4.87
C ILE A 15 5.03 18.14 3.99
N ALA A 16 6.09 18.76 4.52
CA ALA A 16 6.95 19.64 3.73
C ALA A 16 7.88 18.82 2.83
N ARG A 17 8.40 19.46 1.78
CA ARG A 17 9.40 18.83 0.92
C ARG A 17 10.70 18.58 1.70
N PRO A 18 11.21 17.34 1.76
CA PRO A 18 12.47 17.07 2.41
C PRO A 18 13.63 17.74 1.64
N PRO A 19 14.66 18.25 2.34
CA PRO A 19 15.79 18.92 1.70
C PRO A 19 16.72 17.94 0.95
N ALA A 20 16.70 16.66 1.32
CA ALA A 20 17.54 15.61 0.74
C ALA A 20 16.88 14.22 0.92
N PRO A 21 17.23 13.22 0.07
CA PRO A 21 16.69 11.86 0.17
C PRO A 21 17.40 11.06 1.27
N THR A 22 17.11 11.38 2.53
CA THR A 22 17.69 10.71 3.71
C THR A 22 16.81 9.55 4.21
N PRO A 23 17.35 8.64 5.05
CA PRO A 23 16.54 7.62 5.71
C PRO A 23 15.38 8.21 6.53
N ASP A 24 15.60 9.31 7.26
CA ASP A 24 14.56 9.97 8.05
C ASP A 24 13.44 10.53 7.15
N ALA A 25 13.80 11.14 6.02
CA ALA A 25 12.82 11.60 5.04
C ALA A 25 12.00 10.43 4.49
N LEU A 26 12.63 9.28 4.19
CA LEU A 26 11.93 8.08 3.74
C LEU A 26 10.97 7.53 4.82
N ARG A 27 11.39 7.51 6.09
CA ARG A 27 10.54 7.11 7.23
C ARG A 27 9.31 8.01 7.36
N GLU A 28 9.49 9.33 7.28
CA GLU A 28 8.37 10.29 7.33
C GLU A 28 7.43 10.12 6.14
N LEU A 29 7.97 10.03 4.92
CA LEU A 29 7.21 9.85 3.69
C LEU A 29 6.33 8.60 3.75
N GLN A 30 6.88 7.44 4.14
CA GLN A 30 6.13 6.20 4.24
C GLN A 30 5.04 6.28 5.31
N LEU A 31 5.37 6.76 6.51
CA LEU A 31 4.42 6.86 7.62
C LEU A 31 3.23 7.77 7.26
N HIS A 32 3.51 8.94 6.66
CA HIS A 32 2.47 9.86 6.24
C HIS A 32 1.63 9.31 5.09
N HIS A 33 2.24 8.58 4.15
CA HIS A 33 1.48 7.89 3.10
C HIS A 33 0.51 6.87 3.69
N LEU A 34 0.96 6.00 4.60
CA LEU A 34 0.11 5.00 5.27
C LEU A 34 -1.06 5.62 6.05
N ARG A 35 -0.86 6.83 6.60
CA ARG A 35 -1.89 7.55 7.37
C ARG A 35 -2.90 8.30 6.52
N THR A 36 -2.49 8.76 5.33
CA THR A 36 -3.28 9.72 4.54
C THR A 36 -3.88 9.11 3.28
N VAL A 37 -3.21 8.14 2.66
CA VAL A 37 -3.64 7.48 1.42
C VAL A 37 -4.10 6.06 1.76
N PRO A 38 -5.40 5.75 1.61
CA PRO A 38 -5.91 4.45 1.97
C PRO A 38 -5.48 3.35 1.00
N PHE A 39 -5.26 2.15 1.52
CA PHE A 39 -5.27 0.92 0.74
C PHE A 39 -6.71 0.55 0.42
N GLU A 40 -7.07 0.44 -0.86
CA GLU A 40 -8.44 0.16 -1.28
C GLU A 40 -8.52 -0.51 -2.65
N ASN A 41 -9.61 -1.24 -2.89
CA ASN A 41 -9.87 -1.91 -4.17
C ASN A 41 -11.17 -1.45 -4.85
N LEU A 42 -11.65 -0.24 -4.55
CA LEU A 42 -12.92 0.28 -5.02
C LEU A 42 -12.99 0.35 -6.54
N SER A 43 -11.89 0.68 -7.21
CA SER A 43 -11.84 0.73 -8.69
C SER A 43 -12.24 -0.61 -9.33
N VAL A 44 -11.90 -1.74 -8.72
CA VAL A 44 -12.29 -3.09 -9.19
C VAL A 44 -13.83 -3.24 -9.19
N HIS A 45 -14.48 -2.70 -8.17
CA HIS A 45 -15.91 -2.85 -7.93
C HIS A 45 -16.74 -1.77 -8.63
N LEU A 46 -16.18 -0.57 -8.79
CA LEU A 46 -16.75 0.52 -9.59
C LEU A 46 -16.57 0.28 -11.11
N GLY A 47 -15.83 -0.75 -11.50
CA GLY A 47 -15.57 -1.07 -12.90
C GLY A 47 -14.63 -0.07 -13.59
N GLU A 48 -13.85 0.66 -12.80
CA GLU A 48 -12.82 1.59 -13.28
C GLU A 48 -11.61 0.79 -13.79
N GLU A 49 -11.03 1.25 -14.89
CA GLU A 49 -9.80 0.66 -15.40
C GLU A 49 -8.61 1.02 -14.52
N ILE A 50 -7.81 0.02 -14.14
CA ILE A 50 -6.56 0.21 -13.41
C ILE A 50 -5.42 0.23 -14.42
N VAL A 51 -4.84 1.41 -14.61
CA VAL A 51 -3.77 1.67 -15.58
C VAL A 51 -2.49 1.99 -14.83
N LEU A 52 -1.47 1.16 -15.01
CA LEU A 52 -0.16 1.33 -14.37
C LEU A 52 0.73 2.31 -15.17
N ASP A 53 0.27 3.55 -15.27
CA ASP A 53 1.00 4.69 -15.83
C ASP A 53 1.27 5.72 -14.72
N GLU A 54 2.49 6.26 -14.66
CA GLU A 54 2.90 7.19 -13.60
C GLU A 54 1.92 8.36 -13.43
N ASN A 55 1.53 9.04 -14.51
CA ASN A 55 0.67 10.20 -14.41
C ASN A 55 -0.73 9.81 -13.96
N ARG A 56 -1.25 8.67 -14.43
CA ARG A 56 -2.56 8.14 -14.01
C ARG A 56 -2.58 7.76 -12.53
N LEU A 57 -1.52 7.09 -12.05
CA LEU A 57 -1.39 6.70 -10.66
C LEU A 57 -1.32 7.93 -9.74
N VAL A 58 -0.49 8.92 -10.10
CA VAL A 58 -0.34 10.16 -9.32
C VAL A 58 -1.64 10.97 -9.34
N ASP A 59 -2.30 11.10 -10.49
CA ASP A 59 -3.58 11.80 -10.60
C ASP A 59 -4.68 11.12 -9.76
N LYS A 60 -4.71 9.78 -9.74
CA LYS A 60 -5.63 9.02 -8.87
C LYS A 60 -5.39 9.33 -7.39
N VAL A 61 -4.15 9.20 -6.92
CA VAL A 61 -3.82 9.35 -5.49
C VAL A 61 -3.94 10.81 -5.03
N VAL A 62 -3.49 11.75 -5.86
CA VAL A 62 -3.37 13.17 -5.49
C VAL A 62 -4.58 13.97 -5.96
N GLY A 63 -4.89 13.91 -7.26
CA GLY A 63 -5.95 14.70 -7.90
C GLY A 63 -7.34 14.24 -7.48
N ALA A 64 -7.63 12.95 -7.67
CA ALA A 64 -8.90 12.35 -7.25
C ALA A 64 -8.97 12.01 -5.75
N ARG A 65 -7.86 12.20 -5.02
CA ARG A 65 -7.71 11.88 -3.58
C ARG A 65 -8.08 10.44 -3.22
N ARG A 66 -8.03 9.53 -4.20
CA ARG A 66 -8.31 8.10 -4.04
C ARG A 66 -7.11 7.38 -3.43
N GLY A 67 -7.31 6.10 -3.14
CA GLY A 67 -6.25 5.18 -2.78
C GLY A 67 -5.98 4.21 -3.93
N GLY A 68 -5.65 2.99 -3.56
CA GLY A 68 -5.51 1.87 -4.48
C GLY A 68 -4.93 0.66 -3.77
N PHE A 69 -4.71 -0.42 -4.51
CA PHE A 69 -3.95 -1.58 -4.02
C PHE A 69 -2.45 -1.43 -4.33
N CYS A 70 -1.67 -2.48 -4.08
CA CYS A 70 -0.20 -2.44 -4.06
C CYS A 70 0.45 -1.76 -5.28
N TYR A 71 0.02 -2.10 -6.50
CA TYR A 71 0.62 -1.54 -7.73
C TYR A 71 0.40 -0.04 -7.87
N GLU A 72 -0.77 0.44 -7.46
CA GLU A 72 -1.14 1.85 -7.58
C GLU A 72 -0.43 2.67 -6.51
N LEU A 73 -0.43 2.17 -5.28
CA LEU A 73 0.20 2.86 -4.15
C LEU A 73 1.72 2.87 -4.26
N ASN A 74 2.36 1.71 -4.42
CA ASN A 74 3.81 1.65 -4.55
C ASN A 74 4.30 2.21 -5.90
N GLY A 75 3.49 2.16 -6.95
CA GLY A 75 3.79 2.83 -8.22
C GLY A 75 3.80 4.36 -8.08
N ALA A 76 2.74 4.95 -7.50
CA ALA A 76 2.68 6.39 -7.25
C ALA A 76 3.77 6.84 -6.25
N PHE A 77 3.96 6.10 -5.16
CA PHE A 77 4.97 6.40 -4.15
C PHE A 77 6.39 6.29 -4.71
N GLY A 78 6.69 5.27 -5.51
CA GLY A 78 7.97 5.15 -6.21
C GLY A 78 8.26 6.32 -7.15
N ALA A 79 7.24 6.86 -7.84
CA ALA A 79 7.38 8.05 -8.65
C ALA A 79 7.69 9.31 -7.82
N LEU A 80 7.03 9.47 -6.67
CA LEU A 80 7.33 10.57 -5.73
C LEU A 80 8.77 10.47 -5.22
N LEU A 81 9.18 9.30 -4.74
CA LEU A 81 10.53 9.06 -4.22
C LEU A 81 11.60 9.34 -5.29
N THR A 82 11.40 8.84 -6.51
CA THR A 82 12.30 9.12 -7.64
C THR A 82 12.42 10.62 -7.90
N ALA A 83 11.29 11.34 -7.89
CA ALA A 83 11.26 12.79 -8.11
C ALA A 83 11.89 13.61 -6.97
N LEU A 84 11.96 13.04 -5.76
CA LEU A 84 12.67 13.60 -4.61
C LEU A 84 14.17 13.23 -4.58
N GLY A 85 14.63 12.42 -5.53
CA GLY A 85 16.04 12.07 -5.71
C GLY A 85 16.48 10.78 -5.00
N PHE A 86 15.55 9.96 -4.51
CA PHE A 86 15.88 8.61 -4.04
C PHE A 86 16.18 7.68 -5.21
N GLU A 87 17.04 6.68 -5.00
CA GLU A 87 17.23 5.59 -5.95
C GLU A 87 16.15 4.53 -5.72
N VAL A 88 15.21 4.37 -6.65
CA VAL A 88 14.06 3.46 -6.48
C VAL A 88 14.16 2.29 -7.45
N THR A 89 14.10 1.07 -6.92
CA THR A 89 13.99 -0.17 -7.69
C THR A 89 12.68 -0.89 -7.33
N PRO A 90 11.71 -1.00 -8.25
CA PRO A 90 10.56 -1.88 -8.09
C PRO A 90 10.98 -3.34 -7.95
N LEU A 91 10.38 -4.06 -7.00
CA LEU A 91 10.60 -5.48 -6.79
C LEU A 91 9.25 -6.23 -6.78
N ALA A 92 9.25 -7.43 -7.35
CA ALA A 92 8.09 -8.30 -7.31
C ALA A 92 8.10 -9.15 -6.04
N ALA A 93 6.93 -9.36 -5.48
CA ALA A 93 6.70 -10.25 -4.36
C ALA A 93 5.53 -11.19 -4.63
N ARG A 94 5.53 -12.32 -3.94
CA ARG A 94 4.43 -13.30 -3.91
C ARG A 94 3.95 -13.42 -2.48
N VAL A 95 2.67 -13.16 -2.24
CA VAL A 95 2.10 -13.18 -0.89
C VAL A 95 2.03 -14.62 -0.39
N HIS A 96 2.40 -14.85 0.86
CA HIS A 96 2.17 -16.15 1.50
C HIS A 96 0.67 -16.27 1.82
N GLY A 97 0.02 -17.23 1.17
CA GLY A 97 -1.35 -17.62 1.47
C GLY A 97 -1.41 -18.83 2.40
N ASP A 98 -2.61 -19.39 2.52
CA ASP A 98 -2.87 -20.56 3.35
C ASP A 98 -1.97 -21.75 2.96
N GLU A 99 -1.65 -22.58 3.96
CA GLU A 99 -0.86 -23.80 3.81
C GLU A 99 0.54 -23.57 3.18
N GLY A 100 1.07 -22.35 3.27
CA GLY A 100 2.40 -21.99 2.74
C GLY A 100 2.45 -21.87 1.22
N ARG A 101 1.30 -21.74 0.54
CA ARG A 101 1.26 -21.50 -0.90
C ARG A 101 1.58 -20.03 -1.18
N LEU A 102 2.55 -19.80 -2.06
CA LEU A 102 2.81 -18.47 -2.60
C LEU A 102 1.75 -18.11 -3.65
N GLY A 103 1.30 -16.85 -3.63
CA GLY A 103 0.38 -16.27 -4.62
C GLY A 103 0.98 -16.24 -6.04
N ILE A 104 0.31 -15.59 -6.98
CA ILE A 104 0.73 -15.62 -8.39
C ILE A 104 2.09 -14.92 -8.59
N PRO A 105 2.83 -15.14 -9.69
CA PRO A 105 3.93 -14.26 -10.04
C PRO A 105 3.44 -12.80 -10.18
N TYR A 106 4.26 -11.84 -9.73
CA TYR A 106 3.92 -10.41 -9.71
C TYR A 106 2.72 -10.05 -8.81
N ASP A 107 2.38 -10.86 -7.81
CA ASP A 107 1.28 -10.69 -6.83
C ASP A 107 1.32 -9.35 -6.08
N HIS A 108 2.52 -8.89 -5.77
CA HIS A 108 2.75 -7.71 -4.97
C HIS A 108 3.92 -6.90 -5.52
N LEU A 109 3.81 -5.58 -5.45
CA LEU A 109 4.88 -4.64 -5.76
C LEU A 109 5.39 -4.05 -4.45
N ALA A 110 6.69 -4.12 -4.20
CA ALA A 110 7.36 -3.38 -3.13
C ALA A 110 8.57 -2.61 -3.70
N LEU A 111 9.17 -1.70 -2.93
CA LEU A 111 10.24 -0.83 -3.41
C LEU A 111 11.53 -1.07 -2.63
N ARG A 112 12.63 -1.32 -3.34
CA ARG A 112 13.97 -1.15 -2.77
C ARG A 112 14.44 0.28 -3.02
N VAL A 113 14.81 0.98 -1.96
CA VAL A 113 15.09 2.41 -1.98
C VAL A 113 16.48 2.70 -1.44
N GLY A 114 17.35 3.30 -2.26
CA GLY A 114 18.64 3.84 -1.86
C GLY A 114 18.53 5.32 -1.45
N THR A 115 19.25 5.68 -0.38
CA THR A 115 19.29 7.04 0.17
C THR A 115 20.65 7.71 -0.04
N ALA A 116 20.72 9.02 0.20
CA ALA A 116 21.92 9.83 -0.03
C ALA A 116 23.17 9.38 0.76
N ASP A 117 22.99 8.68 1.88
CA ASP A 117 24.06 8.13 2.71
C ASP A 117 24.52 6.72 2.25
N GLY A 118 23.95 6.20 1.17
CA GLY A 118 24.25 4.88 0.63
C GLY A 118 23.53 3.72 1.34
N SER A 119 22.66 3.99 2.32
CA SER A 119 21.83 2.95 2.92
C SER A 119 20.69 2.53 1.98
N VAL A 120 20.25 1.28 2.13
CA VAL A 120 19.24 0.66 1.27
C VAL A 120 18.12 0.12 2.14
N TRP A 121 16.89 0.42 1.75
CA TRP A 121 15.68 0.14 2.51
C TRP A 121 14.65 -0.59 1.65
N LEU A 122 13.83 -1.44 2.29
CA LEU A 122 12.58 -1.94 1.74
C LEU A 122 11.46 -1.00 2.18
N ALA A 123 10.86 -0.29 1.23
CA ALA A 123 9.70 0.56 1.46
C ALA A 123 8.45 -0.07 0.82
N ASP A 124 7.34 0.01 1.54
CA ASP A 124 6.07 -0.58 1.11
C ASP A 124 4.90 0.15 1.74
N VAL A 125 4.16 0.89 0.93
CA VAL A 125 2.94 1.61 1.31
C VAL A 125 1.68 0.92 0.82
N GLY A 126 1.82 -0.29 0.24
CA GLY A 126 0.80 -0.93 -0.59
C GLY A 126 0.36 -2.32 -0.15
N PHE A 127 0.85 -2.85 0.96
CA PHE A 127 0.54 -4.22 1.41
C PHE A 127 -0.73 -4.35 2.27
N GLY A 128 -1.30 -3.23 2.73
CA GLY A 128 -2.36 -3.26 3.76
C GLY A 128 -1.75 -3.10 5.15
N LYS A 129 -1.93 -4.07 6.07
CA LYS A 129 -1.31 -4.04 7.42
C LYS A 129 0.14 -4.50 7.30
N HIS A 130 1.09 -3.58 7.52
CA HIS A 130 2.51 -3.82 7.31
C HIS A 130 3.36 -2.84 8.14
N SER A 131 4.69 -2.85 7.95
CA SER A 131 5.64 -1.98 8.65
C SER A 131 5.33 -0.49 8.46
N HIS A 132 5.29 0.27 9.53
CA HIS A 132 5.05 1.72 9.49
C HIS A 132 6.26 2.48 8.93
N HIS A 133 7.45 1.91 9.11
CA HIS A 133 8.70 2.44 8.61
C HIS A 133 9.37 1.50 7.59
N PRO A 134 10.23 2.04 6.69
CA PRO A 134 11.07 1.23 5.81
C PRO A 134 11.96 0.29 6.62
N LEU A 135 12.12 -0.94 6.12
CA LEU A 135 12.98 -1.95 6.72
C LEU A 135 14.39 -1.86 6.15
N ALA A 136 15.42 -1.93 6.98
CA ALA A 136 16.80 -1.95 6.53
C ALA A 136 17.05 -3.20 5.67
N PHE A 137 17.40 -3.00 4.39
CA PHE A 137 17.39 -4.07 3.39
C PHE A 137 18.50 -5.11 3.59
N ALA A 138 19.62 -4.72 4.19
CA ALA A 138 20.75 -5.59 4.50
C ALA A 138 20.65 -6.25 5.89
N GLU A 139 19.77 -5.75 6.76
CA GLU A 139 19.57 -6.32 8.10
C GLU A 139 18.80 -7.64 7.98
N ARG A 140 19.24 -8.65 8.72
CA ARG A 140 18.65 -10.01 8.76
C ARG A 140 18.15 -10.37 10.15
N GLY A 141 18.52 -9.61 11.17
CA GLY A 141 17.97 -9.67 12.51
C GLY A 141 16.61 -8.99 12.61
N ALA A 142 16.07 -9.02 13.83
CA ALA A 142 14.80 -8.40 14.16
C ALA A 142 14.86 -6.87 14.02
N GLN A 143 13.86 -6.31 13.36
CA GLN A 143 13.67 -4.88 13.15
C GLN A 143 12.36 -4.46 13.83
N PRO A 144 12.44 -3.86 15.04
CA PRO A 144 11.26 -3.38 15.74
C PRO A 144 10.60 -2.21 14.99
N ASP A 145 9.29 -2.29 14.80
CA ASP A 145 8.45 -1.26 14.20
C ASP A 145 7.16 -1.13 15.04
N PRO A 146 6.48 0.03 15.08
CA PRO A 146 5.22 0.15 15.81
C PRO A 146 4.13 -0.80 15.29
N GLY A 147 4.21 -1.23 14.02
CA GLY A 147 3.31 -2.21 13.44
C GLY A 147 3.61 -3.67 13.80
N GLY A 148 4.73 -3.94 14.48
CA GLY A 148 5.20 -5.28 14.87
C GLY A 148 6.70 -5.48 14.63
N THR A 149 7.23 -6.67 14.90
CA THR A 149 8.64 -6.97 14.63
C THR A 149 8.80 -7.63 13.25
N PHE A 150 9.68 -7.06 12.43
CA PHE A 150 9.95 -7.57 11.08
C PHE A 150 11.32 -8.20 10.96
N THR A 151 11.44 -9.22 10.12
CA THR A 151 12.71 -9.87 9.79
C THR A 151 12.76 -10.18 8.30
N LEU A 152 13.90 -9.96 7.66
CA LEU A 152 14.16 -10.35 6.28
C LEU A 152 14.93 -11.68 6.28
N VAL A 153 14.29 -12.76 5.85
CA VAL A 153 14.84 -14.13 5.92
C VAL A 153 15.25 -14.61 4.53
N GLU A 154 16.48 -15.08 4.39
CA GLU A 154 16.98 -15.58 3.10
C GLU A 154 16.36 -16.92 2.71
N VAL A 155 15.82 -16.99 1.49
CA VAL A 155 15.27 -18.21 0.91
C VAL A 155 15.77 -18.37 -0.52
N GLY A 156 16.86 -19.13 -0.68
CA GLY A 156 17.54 -19.26 -1.97
C GLY A 156 18.15 -17.93 -2.39
N SER A 157 17.70 -17.38 -3.52
CA SER A 157 18.09 -16.04 -4.01
C SER A 157 17.17 -14.91 -3.58
N ASP A 158 16.09 -15.24 -2.86
CA ASP A 158 15.00 -14.34 -2.52
C ASP A 158 14.97 -14.06 -1.01
N LEU A 159 14.09 -13.14 -0.59
CA LEU A 159 13.86 -12.83 0.83
C LEU A 159 12.41 -13.06 1.20
N ASP A 160 12.13 -13.82 2.26
CA ASP A 160 10.82 -13.76 2.92
C ASP A 160 10.80 -12.58 3.89
N VAL A 161 9.80 -11.71 3.76
CA VAL A 161 9.48 -10.71 4.78
C VAL A 161 8.59 -11.37 5.82
N VAL A 162 9.08 -11.43 7.06
CA VAL A 162 8.40 -12.08 8.17
C VAL A 162 7.98 -11.03 9.18
N HIS A 163 6.72 -11.10 9.63
CA HIS A 163 6.12 -10.19 10.61
C HIS A 163 5.66 -11.01 11.82
N ASP A 164 6.22 -10.75 13.00
CA ASP A 164 5.95 -11.48 14.24
C ASP A 164 6.00 -13.02 14.06
N GLY A 165 7.01 -13.49 13.35
CA GLY A 165 7.22 -14.91 13.05
C GLY A 165 6.34 -15.48 11.93
N THR A 166 5.42 -14.69 11.36
CA THR A 166 4.54 -15.08 10.26
C THR A 166 5.05 -14.53 8.92
N PRO A 167 5.41 -15.38 7.94
CA PRO A 167 5.78 -14.94 6.60
C PRO A 167 4.64 -14.14 5.94
N GLN A 168 4.95 -12.97 5.39
CA GLN A 168 4.01 -12.09 4.71
C GLN A 168 4.09 -12.27 3.20
N TYR A 169 5.26 -12.05 2.62
CA TYR A 169 5.52 -12.28 1.20
C TYR A 169 6.96 -12.70 0.94
N ARG A 170 7.16 -13.42 -0.16
CA ARG A 170 8.46 -13.69 -0.75
C ARG A 170 8.81 -12.62 -1.77
N LEU A 171 9.86 -11.86 -1.50
CA LEU A 171 10.40 -10.79 -2.32
C LEU A 171 11.49 -11.33 -3.26
N GLU A 172 11.27 -11.20 -4.56
CA GLU A 172 12.27 -11.48 -5.59
C GLU A 172 13.28 -10.32 -5.64
N LEU A 173 14.58 -10.63 -5.58
CA LEU A 173 15.63 -9.59 -5.58
C LEU A 173 15.94 -9.02 -6.98
N ARG A 174 15.30 -9.57 -8.01
CA ARG A 174 15.45 -9.12 -9.40
C ARG A 174 14.73 -7.77 -9.59
N PRO A 175 15.43 -6.73 -10.09
CA PRO A 175 14.80 -5.47 -10.46
C PRO A 175 13.67 -5.66 -11.48
N ARG A 176 12.58 -4.92 -11.28
CA ARG A 176 11.40 -4.89 -12.14
C ARG A 176 11.10 -3.48 -12.61
N GLU A 177 10.24 -3.38 -13.61
CA GLU A 177 9.63 -2.14 -14.05
C GLU A 177 8.13 -2.18 -13.77
N LEU A 178 7.50 -1.01 -13.63
CA LEU A 178 6.06 -0.93 -13.36
C LEU A 178 5.21 -1.70 -14.39
N ALA A 179 5.66 -1.72 -15.65
CA ALA A 179 5.00 -2.45 -16.74
C ALA A 179 4.97 -3.98 -16.54
N ASP A 180 5.92 -4.56 -15.80
CA ASP A 180 5.93 -6.01 -15.50
C ASP A 180 4.69 -6.43 -14.70
N PHE A 181 4.12 -5.51 -13.93
CA PHE A 181 3.00 -5.77 -13.02
C PHE A 181 1.62 -5.67 -13.68
N VAL A 182 1.55 -5.30 -14.96
CA VAL A 182 0.26 -5.18 -15.68
C VAL A 182 -0.53 -6.50 -15.65
N ALA A 183 0.17 -7.63 -15.79
CA ALA A 183 -0.46 -8.95 -15.71
C ALA A 183 -1.01 -9.27 -14.30
N GLY A 184 -0.25 -8.91 -13.25
CA GLY A 184 -0.69 -9.06 -11.85
C GLY A 184 -1.89 -8.16 -11.55
N ALA A 185 -1.82 -6.88 -11.91
CA ALA A 185 -2.93 -5.94 -11.76
C ALA A 185 -4.19 -6.40 -12.50
N TRP A 186 -4.04 -6.90 -13.74
CA TRP A 186 -5.16 -7.48 -14.47
C TRP A 186 -5.75 -8.69 -13.74
N TRP A 187 -4.92 -9.63 -13.28
CA TRP A 187 -5.39 -10.77 -12.51
C TRP A 187 -6.16 -10.32 -11.26
N HIS A 188 -5.61 -9.41 -10.46
CA HIS A 188 -6.23 -8.98 -9.21
C HIS A 188 -7.54 -8.23 -9.43
N SER A 189 -7.66 -7.55 -10.57
CA SER A 189 -8.85 -6.79 -10.94
C SER A 189 -9.90 -7.63 -11.67
N THR A 190 -9.56 -8.84 -12.14
CA THR A 190 -10.45 -9.60 -13.04
C THR A 190 -10.70 -11.05 -12.68
N SER A 191 -9.74 -11.74 -12.07
CA SER A 191 -9.84 -13.15 -11.75
C SER A 191 -10.86 -13.38 -10.63
N PRO A 192 -11.83 -14.31 -10.79
CA PRO A 192 -12.76 -14.65 -9.71
C PRO A 192 -12.06 -15.33 -8.52
N ALA A 193 -10.83 -15.80 -8.69
CA ALA A 193 -10.00 -16.32 -7.60
C ALA A 193 -9.31 -15.20 -6.80
N SER A 194 -9.39 -13.95 -7.24
CA SER A 194 -8.81 -12.80 -6.54
C SER A 194 -9.63 -12.38 -5.36
N HIS A 195 -9.02 -12.30 -4.18
CA HIS A 195 -9.65 -11.73 -2.99
C HIS A 195 -10.15 -10.29 -3.25
N PHE A 196 -9.43 -9.52 -4.08
CA PHE A 196 -9.82 -8.16 -4.50
C PHE A 196 -11.06 -8.11 -5.40
N THR A 197 -11.50 -9.23 -5.97
CA THR A 197 -12.78 -9.30 -6.70
C THR A 197 -13.92 -9.83 -5.85
N GLN A 198 -13.60 -10.48 -4.72
CA GLN A 198 -14.55 -11.17 -3.86
C GLN A 198 -15.03 -10.30 -2.69
N SER A 199 -14.25 -9.30 -2.30
CA SER A 199 -14.53 -8.47 -1.13
C SER A 199 -14.12 -7.03 -1.37
N LEU A 200 -14.88 -6.09 -0.80
CA LEU A 200 -14.54 -4.67 -0.75
C LEU A 200 -13.69 -4.41 0.48
N VAL A 201 -12.58 -3.70 0.32
CA VAL A 201 -11.74 -3.28 1.43
C VAL A 201 -11.26 -1.85 1.21
N CYS A 202 -11.30 -1.06 2.27
CA CYS A 202 -10.65 0.25 2.36
C CYS A 202 -10.04 0.38 3.75
N SER A 203 -8.74 0.59 3.85
CA SER A 203 -8.01 0.54 5.11
C SER A 203 -6.89 1.57 5.15
N ARG A 204 -6.64 2.18 6.31
CA ARG A 204 -5.50 3.07 6.53
C ARG A 204 -5.03 3.05 7.97
N LEU A 205 -3.81 3.54 8.17
CA LEU A 205 -3.24 3.76 9.50
C LEU A 205 -3.85 5.01 10.14
N LEU A 206 -4.06 4.97 11.46
CA LEU A 206 -4.49 6.10 12.28
C LEU A 206 -3.28 6.80 12.91
N GLU A 207 -3.48 7.98 13.48
CA GLU A 207 -2.40 8.79 14.06
C GLU A 207 -1.82 8.14 15.31
N ASP A 208 -2.67 7.52 16.12
CA ASP A 208 -2.32 6.75 17.31
C ASP A 208 -1.59 5.44 17.01
N GLY A 209 -1.41 5.06 15.75
CA GLY A 209 -0.81 3.77 15.35
C GLY A 209 -1.83 2.65 15.20
N GLY A 210 -3.10 2.92 15.50
CA GLY A 210 -4.22 2.04 15.20
C GLY A 210 -4.54 1.96 13.71
N ARG A 211 -5.59 1.23 13.36
CA ARG A 211 -6.05 1.03 11.98
C ARG A 211 -7.57 1.11 11.90
N ILE A 212 -8.03 1.78 10.85
CA ILE A 212 -9.43 1.78 10.44
C ILE A 212 -9.57 0.99 9.14
N THR A 213 -10.57 0.12 9.08
CA THR A 213 -10.89 -0.69 7.90
C THR A 213 -12.39 -0.76 7.68
N LEU A 214 -12.84 -0.42 6.48
CA LEU A 214 -14.19 -0.66 6.02
C LEU A 214 -14.16 -1.83 5.04
N SER A 215 -14.81 -2.94 5.43
CA SER A 215 -14.96 -4.14 4.60
C SER A 215 -16.42 -4.34 4.25
N GLY A 216 -16.80 -4.00 3.02
CA GLY A 216 -18.21 -3.87 2.64
C GLY A 216 -18.91 -2.82 3.52
N ARG A 217 -19.73 -3.28 4.47
CA ARG A 217 -20.47 -2.43 5.42
C ARG A 217 -19.97 -2.58 6.87
N THR A 218 -19.00 -3.45 7.11
CA THR A 218 -18.41 -3.65 8.43
C THR A 218 -17.25 -2.70 8.63
N LEU A 219 -17.41 -1.74 9.54
CA LEU A 219 -16.35 -0.87 10.02
C LEU A 219 -15.61 -1.54 11.17
N THR A 220 -14.30 -1.65 11.06
CA THR A 220 -13.41 -2.11 12.11
C THR A 220 -12.41 -1.01 12.45
N GLU A 221 -12.33 -0.67 13.73
CA GLU A 221 -11.27 0.17 14.27
C GLU A 221 -10.44 -0.66 15.25
N THR A 222 -9.13 -0.54 15.19
CA THR A 222 -8.20 -1.22 16.09
C THR A 222 -7.25 -0.18 16.61
N ASP A 223 -7.11 -0.04 17.92
CA ASP A 223 -6.14 0.89 18.52
C ASP A 223 -4.71 0.30 18.52
N GLU A 224 -3.76 1.06 19.05
CA GLU A 224 -2.35 0.62 19.15
C GLU A 224 -2.14 -0.56 20.12
N GLU A 225 -3.04 -0.76 21.08
CA GLU A 225 -3.00 -1.85 22.05
C GLU A 225 -3.62 -3.15 21.48
N GLY A 226 -4.23 -3.05 20.29
CA GLY A 226 -4.90 -4.15 19.61
C GLY A 226 -6.36 -4.35 20.02
N ALA A 227 -6.94 -3.44 20.81
CA ALA A 227 -8.36 -3.47 21.12
C ALA A 227 -9.16 -3.15 19.87
N ARG A 228 -10.18 -3.97 19.59
CA ARG A 228 -10.93 -3.92 18.34
C ARG A 228 -12.39 -3.53 18.60
N ASP A 229 -12.82 -2.46 17.95
CA ASP A 229 -14.24 -2.08 17.82
C ASP A 229 -14.75 -2.47 16.44
N VAL A 230 -15.91 -3.11 16.38
CA VAL A 230 -16.52 -3.59 15.13
C VAL A 230 -17.98 -3.16 15.09
N ARG A 231 -18.33 -2.40 14.06
CA ARG A 231 -19.66 -1.86 13.85
C ARG A 231 -20.15 -2.14 12.44
N GLU A 232 -21.38 -2.61 12.33
CA GLU A 232 -22.06 -2.75 11.04
C GLU A 232 -22.76 -1.43 10.69
N LEU A 233 -22.50 -0.89 9.50
CA LEU A 233 -23.14 0.30 8.99
C LEU A 233 -24.46 -0.09 8.31
N THR A 234 -25.56 0.50 8.73
CA THR A 234 -26.92 0.04 8.37
C THR A 234 -27.55 0.81 7.21
N THR A 235 -27.06 2.03 6.94
CA THR A 235 -27.57 2.88 5.85
C THR A 235 -26.48 3.26 4.85
N ASP A 236 -26.86 3.56 3.61
CA ASP A 236 -25.90 3.96 2.58
C ASP A 236 -25.22 5.29 2.92
N ASP A 237 -25.96 6.20 3.54
CA ASP A 237 -25.44 7.48 4.02
C ASP A 237 -24.31 7.28 5.04
N GLU A 238 -24.46 6.37 6.01
CA GLU A 238 -23.39 6.03 6.97
C GLU A 238 -22.13 5.52 6.27
N VAL A 239 -22.28 4.70 5.23
CA VAL A 239 -21.13 4.16 4.47
C VAL A 239 -20.42 5.27 3.70
N LEU A 240 -21.18 6.12 3.01
CA LEU A 240 -20.65 7.25 2.24
C LEU A 240 -19.98 8.30 3.15
N GLU A 241 -20.56 8.57 4.32
CA GLU A 241 -19.98 9.44 5.35
C GLU A 241 -18.64 8.88 5.85
N VAL A 242 -18.55 7.56 6.10
CA VAL A 242 -17.28 6.95 6.50
C VAL A 242 -16.22 7.05 5.40
N TYR A 243 -16.55 6.80 4.13
CA TYR A 243 -15.59 7.02 3.02
C TYR A 243 -15.10 8.46 2.97
N ARG A 244 -16.01 9.43 3.11
CA ARG A 244 -15.69 10.86 3.07
C ARG A 244 -14.82 11.29 4.25
N ASP A 245 -15.31 11.08 5.46
CA ASP A 245 -14.77 11.70 6.67
C ASP A 245 -13.59 10.91 7.22
N ARG A 246 -13.63 9.57 7.08
CA ARG A 246 -12.58 8.71 7.63
C ARG A 246 -11.51 8.39 6.60
N PHE A 247 -11.81 8.31 5.30
CA PHE A 247 -10.85 7.95 4.26
C PHE A 247 -10.54 9.08 3.26
N GLY A 248 -11.30 10.18 3.29
CA GLY A 248 -11.11 11.31 2.37
C GLY A 248 -11.54 11.01 0.93
N ILE A 249 -12.39 9.99 0.74
CA ILE A 249 -12.87 9.52 -0.56
C ILE A 249 -14.33 9.96 -0.74
N GLU A 250 -14.59 10.75 -1.77
CA GLU A 250 -15.95 11.10 -2.19
C GLU A 250 -16.48 10.07 -3.20
N LEU A 251 -17.61 9.45 -2.89
CA LEU A 251 -18.29 8.49 -3.75
C LEU A 251 -19.73 8.95 -4.05
N GLY A 252 -20.16 8.75 -5.29
CA GLY A 252 -21.55 9.05 -5.70
C GLY A 252 -22.56 7.98 -5.27
N SER A 253 -22.11 6.79 -4.91
CA SER A 253 -22.93 5.67 -4.47
C SER A 253 -22.09 4.67 -3.67
N VAL A 254 -22.75 3.88 -2.81
CA VAL A 254 -22.07 2.82 -2.05
C VAL A 254 -21.51 1.78 -3.02
N PRO A 255 -20.21 1.45 -2.94
CA PRO A 255 -19.64 0.41 -3.78
C PRO A 255 -20.16 -0.95 -3.31
N GLU A 256 -20.48 -1.82 -4.26
CA GLU A 256 -20.89 -3.21 -3.99
C GLU A 256 -19.91 -4.19 -4.64
N VAL A 257 -19.78 -5.38 -4.05
CA VAL A 257 -19.00 -6.45 -4.67
C VAL A 257 -19.62 -6.78 -6.03
N ARG A 258 -18.94 -6.36 -7.09
CA ARG A 258 -19.33 -6.59 -8.48
C ARG A 258 -19.61 -8.07 -8.73
N LYS A 259 -20.91 -8.43 -8.79
CA LYS A 259 -21.36 -9.75 -9.21
C LYS A 259 -21.01 -9.94 -10.68
N ARG A 260 -20.08 -10.85 -10.98
CA ARG A 260 -19.80 -11.26 -12.35
C ARG A 260 -20.82 -12.34 -12.73
N GLY A 261 -21.65 -12.03 -13.71
CA GLY A 261 -22.53 -12.99 -14.40
C GLY A 261 -21.75 -13.85 -15.39
#